data_AF-A0AAE0VCN4-F1
#
_entry.id   AF-A0AAE0VCN4-F1
#
_cell.length_a   1.000
_cell.length_b   1.000
_cell.length_c   1.000
_cell.angle_alpha   90.00
_cell.angle_beta   90.00
_cell.angle_gamma   90.00
#
_symmetry.space_group_name_H-M   'P 1'
#
loop_
_entity.id
_entity.type
_entity.pdbx_description
1 polymer ?
#
loop_
_entity_poly.entity_id
_entity_poly.type
_entity_poly.pdbx_seq_one_letter_code
_entity_poly.pdbx_strand_id
1 'polypeptide(L)'
;MWSEAKSDTWAGQEDSERGKKESKDHHQGHPDESGLCWWQHLKPDSPRTLHTAGFHGRRPRRTPLLQIRHTKARLAFANAHLDKEEDFWSSVLWSDETKIELFGHNDVAFIWHKKGEAFNPKNTIPTVKHGGGNLIFWECFSAGGPGNLITVNGTMKKEQYIKILNNNNNNNNNNNIRQSAEKLGLAHQWTFQHNNNPKHTAKVVKKWLADKNINVLQWTSQSPDLNLIENLWRELKIRVMARRPSNLKELKMNGQKYQWRHAKSWSAIIGSV
;
A
#
# COMPACT_ATOMS: atom_id res chain seq x y z
N MET A 1 46.13 -13.98 66.36
CA MET A 1 45.46 -13.17 67.41
C MET A 1 44.04 -12.98 66.94
N TRP A 2 43.09 -13.87 67.24
CA TRP A 2 42.37 -13.97 68.53
C TRP A 2 41.95 -12.59 69.08
N SER A 3 40.68 -12.23 68.90
CA SER A 3 39.75 -12.03 70.02
C SER A 3 38.30 -11.98 69.50
N GLU A 4 37.48 -12.89 70.06
CA GLU A 4 36.02 -12.92 70.04
C GLU A 4 35.44 -12.01 71.15
N ALA A 5 34.18 -11.58 70.99
CA ALA A 5 33.05 -11.63 71.95
C ALA A 5 31.91 -10.74 71.40
N LYS A 6 30.75 -11.22 70.91
CA LYS A 6 29.57 -11.88 71.53
C LYS A 6 28.77 -11.06 72.56
N SER A 7 27.48 -10.88 72.27
CA SER A 7 26.25 -10.81 73.11
C SER A 7 25.23 -9.84 72.46
N ASP A 8 23.91 -10.01 72.41
CA ASP A 8 22.99 -11.08 72.82
C ASP A 8 21.67 -10.99 72.03
N THR A 9 20.96 -12.11 72.02
CA THR A 9 19.66 -12.45 71.41
C THR A 9 18.44 -11.84 72.11
N TRP A 10 17.30 -11.72 71.40
CA TRP A 10 15.97 -12.09 71.94
C TRP A 10 15.02 -12.53 70.81
N ALA A 11 14.20 -13.54 71.11
CA ALA A 11 13.46 -14.41 70.19
C ALA A 11 11.96 -14.06 70.12
N GLY A 12 11.28 -14.62 69.10
CA GLY A 12 9.82 -14.72 69.04
C GLY A 12 9.31 -15.28 67.70
N GLN A 13 9.10 -16.60 67.63
CA GLN A 13 8.30 -17.29 66.61
C GLN A 13 6.80 -17.16 66.93
N GLU A 14 5.93 -17.16 65.92
CA GLU A 14 4.74 -18.03 65.87
C GLU A 14 4.04 -17.99 64.49
N ASP A 15 3.71 -19.20 64.01
CA ASP A 15 2.95 -19.53 62.81
C ASP A 15 1.45 -19.17 62.93
N SER A 16 0.79 -18.85 61.82
CA SER A 16 -0.56 -19.39 61.56
C SER A 16 -1.00 -19.25 60.10
N GLU A 17 -1.26 -20.40 59.48
CA GLU A 17 -2.03 -20.55 58.24
C GLU A 17 -3.50 -20.21 58.49
N ARG A 18 -4.14 -19.48 57.56
CA ARG A 18 -5.58 -19.67 57.27
C ARG A 18 -6.02 -19.05 55.94
N GLY A 19 -6.58 -19.89 55.06
CA GLY A 19 -7.72 -19.49 54.22
C GLY A 19 -7.52 -19.49 52.71
N LYS A 20 -7.58 -20.67 52.08
CA LYS A 20 -8.02 -20.82 50.68
C LYS A 20 -9.41 -20.17 50.50
N LYS A 21 -9.57 -19.35 49.46
CA LYS A 21 -10.87 -19.16 48.79
C LYS A 21 -10.69 -19.45 47.30
N GLU A 22 -11.09 -20.65 46.92
CA GLU A 22 -11.58 -20.90 45.56
C GLU A 22 -12.86 -20.09 45.37
N SER A 23 -12.97 -19.37 44.25
CA SER A 23 -14.26 -19.10 43.63
C SER A 23 -14.13 -19.37 42.14
N LYS A 24 -14.74 -20.48 41.74
CA LYS A 24 -15.07 -20.81 40.35
C LYS A 24 -15.92 -19.67 39.78
N ASP A 25 -15.62 -19.27 38.55
CA ASP A 25 -16.65 -18.91 37.58
C ASP A 25 -16.16 -19.25 36.17
N HIS A 26 -16.67 -20.37 35.65
CA HIS A 26 -16.71 -20.65 34.23
C HIS A 26 -17.83 -19.80 33.63
N HIS A 27 -17.48 -18.80 32.84
CA HIS A 27 -18.39 -18.26 31.83
C HIS A 27 -17.78 -18.54 30.45
N GLN A 28 -18.23 -19.64 29.85
CA GLN A 28 -18.11 -19.88 28.42
C GLN A 28 -19.02 -18.86 27.72
N GLY A 29 -18.43 -17.81 27.14
CA GLY A 29 -19.12 -16.89 26.24
C GLY A 29 -18.92 -17.34 24.79
N HIS A 30 -20.01 -17.64 24.09
CA HIS A 30 -20.04 -17.76 22.63
C HIS A 30 -19.75 -16.39 21.98
N PRO A 31 -19.08 -16.34 20.81
CA PRO A 31 -18.75 -15.08 20.16
C PRO A 31 -19.97 -14.48 19.46
N ASP A 32 -20.25 -13.21 19.72
CA ASP A 32 -21.22 -12.40 18.97
C ASP A 32 -20.63 -11.89 17.65
N GLU A 33 -21.46 -11.82 16.61
CA GLU A 33 -21.09 -11.57 15.20
C GLU A 33 -20.62 -10.13 14.88
N SER A 34 -20.22 -9.34 15.88
CA SER A 34 -19.87 -7.92 15.69
C SER A 34 -18.38 -7.66 15.48
N GLY A 35 -17.48 -8.61 15.81
CA GLY A 35 -16.03 -8.47 15.60
C GLY A 35 -15.38 -7.25 16.28
N LEU A 36 -16.12 -6.53 17.13
CA LEU A 36 -15.70 -5.30 17.78
C LEU A 36 -15.32 -5.58 19.24
N CYS A 37 -14.09 -6.09 19.39
CA CYS A 37 -13.16 -5.87 20.49
C CYS A 37 -13.71 -5.84 21.94
N TRP A 38 -13.62 -6.98 22.62
CA TRP A 38 -13.83 -7.20 24.06
C TRP A 38 -12.73 -6.63 25.00
N TRP A 39 -11.98 -5.59 24.62
CA TRP A 39 -10.80 -5.15 25.41
C TRP A 39 -10.89 -3.77 26.06
N GLN A 40 -12.05 -3.12 26.08
CA GLN A 40 -12.21 -1.87 26.83
C GLN A 40 -12.23 -2.06 28.36
N HIS A 41 -12.35 -3.29 28.87
CA HIS A 41 -12.58 -3.56 30.30
C HIS A 41 -11.43 -4.31 31.03
N LEU A 42 -10.35 -4.66 30.34
CA LEU A 42 -9.17 -5.24 30.99
C LEU A 42 -8.03 -4.23 30.88
N LYS A 43 -7.66 -3.59 32.00
CA LYS A 43 -6.41 -2.83 32.10
C LYS A 43 -5.29 -3.84 32.34
N PRO A 44 -4.43 -4.16 31.36
CA PRO A 44 -3.27 -5.00 31.63
C PRO A 44 -2.27 -4.14 32.40
N ASP A 45 -1.93 -4.55 33.63
CA ASP A 45 -1.14 -3.73 34.56
C ASP A 45 0.30 -3.44 34.11
N SER A 46 0.79 -4.01 33.00
CA SER A 46 2.07 -3.57 32.42
C SER A 46 2.27 -4.03 30.97
N PRO A 47 3.09 -3.30 30.18
CA PRO A 47 3.58 -3.76 28.87
C PRO A 47 4.26 -5.13 28.93
N ARG A 48 4.87 -5.49 30.07
CA ARG A 48 5.56 -6.77 30.27
C ARG A 48 4.57 -7.94 30.23
N THR A 49 3.40 -7.80 30.87
CA THR A 49 2.34 -8.81 30.85
C THR A 49 1.82 -9.06 29.43
N LEU A 50 1.63 -8.00 28.64
CA LEU A 50 1.20 -8.10 27.24
C LEU A 50 2.24 -8.82 26.36
N HIS A 51 3.52 -8.50 26.54
CA HIS A 51 4.60 -9.15 25.80
C HIS A 51 4.74 -10.64 26.14
N THR A 52 4.61 -11.02 27.42
CA THR A 52 4.62 -12.44 27.83
C THR A 52 3.43 -13.21 27.25
N ALA A 53 2.28 -12.56 27.08
CA ALA A 53 1.10 -13.13 26.42
C ALA A 53 1.18 -13.11 24.88
N GLY A 54 2.32 -12.75 24.29
CA GLY A 54 2.52 -12.74 22.83
C GLY A 54 1.94 -11.52 22.10
N PHE A 55 1.44 -10.52 22.84
CA PHE A 55 0.96 -9.28 22.24
C PHE A 55 2.10 -8.29 22.04
N HIS A 56 2.13 -7.68 20.85
CA HIS A 56 3.11 -6.67 20.51
C HIS A 56 2.44 -5.39 20.05
N GLY A 57 2.96 -4.25 20.52
CA GLY A 57 2.61 -2.95 19.95
C GLY A 57 2.98 -2.92 18.46
N ARG A 58 1.97 -2.71 17.61
CA ARG A 58 2.11 -2.55 16.16
C ARG A 58 1.26 -1.38 15.71
N ARG A 59 1.72 -0.66 14.68
CA ARG A 59 0.87 0.34 14.02
C ARG A 59 -0.27 -0.39 13.31
N PRO A 60 -1.53 0.03 13.48
CA PRO A 60 -2.65 -0.55 12.72
C PRO A 60 -2.39 -0.46 11.21
N ARG A 61 -2.73 -1.52 10.47
CA ARG A 61 -2.69 -1.47 9.00
C ARG A 61 -3.81 -0.56 8.52
N ARG A 62 -3.51 0.33 7.58
CA ARG A 62 -4.54 1.12 6.89
C ARG A 62 -5.14 0.25 5.79
N THR A 63 -6.44 0.01 5.86
CA THR A 63 -7.19 -0.76 4.85
C THR A 63 -8.39 0.07 4.39
N PRO A 64 -8.84 -0.10 3.12
CA PRO A 64 -10.05 0.55 2.67
C PRO A 64 -11.26 0.05 3.48
N LEU A 65 -12.19 0.94 3.79
CA LEU A 65 -13.43 0.58 4.46
C LEU A 65 -14.36 -0.12 3.47
N LEU A 66 -14.37 -1.46 3.50
CA LEU A 66 -15.15 -2.28 2.58
C LEU A 66 -16.59 -2.47 3.09
N GLN A 67 -17.56 -2.28 2.19
CA GLN A 67 -18.93 -2.68 2.43
C GLN A 67 -19.12 -4.14 2.05
N ILE A 68 -20.16 -4.80 2.57
CA ILE A 68 -20.49 -6.21 2.30
C ILE A 68 -20.51 -6.51 0.79
N ARG A 69 -21.06 -5.61 -0.02
CA ARG A 69 -21.09 -5.75 -1.49
C ARG A 69 -19.68 -5.79 -2.11
N HIS A 70 -18.72 -5.02 -1.58
CA HIS A 70 -17.34 -5.02 -2.06
C HIS A 70 -16.67 -6.34 -1.69
N THR A 71 -16.86 -6.83 -0.46
CA THR A 71 -16.33 -8.12 0.00
C THR A 71 -16.84 -9.27 -0.86
N LYS A 72 -18.16 -9.33 -1.14
CA LYS A 72 -18.75 -10.36 -2.01
C LYS A 72 -18.17 -10.31 -3.44
N ALA A 73 -18.07 -9.11 -4.02
CA ALA A 73 -17.51 -8.95 -5.36
C ALA A 73 -16.04 -9.38 -5.42
N ARG A 74 -15.24 -9.00 -4.42
CA ARG A 74 -13.83 -9.38 -4.28
C ARG A 74 -13.64 -10.88 -4.15
N LEU A 75 -14.45 -11.54 -3.33
CA LEU A 75 -14.41 -13.00 -3.17
C LEU A 75 -14.80 -13.70 -4.48
N ALA A 76 -15.86 -13.24 -5.16
CA ALA A 76 -16.26 -13.80 -6.44
C ALA A 76 -15.16 -13.64 -7.51
N PHE A 77 -14.49 -12.49 -7.56
CA PHE A 77 -13.35 -12.27 -8.45
C PHE A 77 -12.20 -13.22 -8.12
N ALA A 78 -11.81 -13.32 -6.84
CA ALA A 78 -10.74 -14.22 -6.42
C ALA A 78 -11.04 -15.66 -6.80
N ASN A 79 -12.24 -16.16 -6.49
CA ASN A 79 -12.65 -17.52 -6.82
C ASN A 79 -12.67 -17.76 -8.34
N ALA A 80 -13.13 -16.79 -9.14
CA ALA A 80 -13.18 -16.92 -10.60
C ALA A 80 -11.80 -16.92 -11.27
N HIS A 81 -10.75 -16.48 -10.56
CA HIS A 81 -9.39 -16.38 -11.09
C HIS A 81 -8.37 -17.23 -10.31
N LEU A 82 -8.82 -18.05 -9.36
CA LEU A 82 -7.95 -18.89 -8.52
C LEU A 82 -7.18 -19.92 -9.35
N ASP A 83 -7.86 -20.53 -10.32
CA ASP A 83 -7.32 -21.58 -11.18
C ASP A 83 -6.74 -21.04 -12.50
N LYS A 84 -6.51 -19.72 -12.59
CA LYS A 84 -5.89 -19.13 -13.78
C LYS A 84 -4.40 -19.40 -13.79
N GLU A 85 -3.91 -19.91 -14.92
CA GLU A 85 -2.50 -20.19 -15.15
C GLU A 85 -1.64 -18.92 -15.13
N GLU A 86 -0.34 -19.08 -14.87
CA GLU A 86 0.63 -17.99 -14.85
C GLU A 86 0.68 -17.22 -16.18
N ASP A 87 0.51 -17.92 -17.31
CA ASP A 87 0.48 -17.32 -18.64
C ASP A 87 -0.67 -16.32 -18.80
N PHE A 88 -1.82 -16.59 -18.17
CA PHE A 88 -2.93 -15.64 -18.15
C PHE A 88 -2.49 -14.34 -17.47
N TRP A 89 -1.94 -14.41 -16.26
CA TRP A 89 -1.50 -13.23 -15.51
C TRP A 89 -0.34 -12.49 -16.18
N SER A 90 0.56 -13.23 -16.83
CA SER A 90 1.67 -12.68 -17.61
C SER A 90 1.19 -11.90 -18.84
N SER A 91 0.00 -12.25 -19.37
CA SER A 91 -0.66 -11.55 -20.48
C SER A 91 -1.59 -10.39 -20.07
N VAL A 92 -1.71 -10.09 -18.77
CA VAL A 92 -2.49 -8.93 -18.30
C VAL A 92 -1.67 -7.65 -18.42
N LEU A 93 -2.23 -6.65 -19.09
CA LEU A 93 -1.71 -5.29 -19.11
C LEU A 93 -2.42 -4.47 -18.02
N TRP A 94 -1.76 -4.34 -16.88
CA TRP A 94 -2.20 -3.58 -15.73
C TRP A 94 -2.07 -2.09 -16.00
N SER A 95 -2.98 -1.26 -15.48
CA SER A 95 -2.87 0.19 -15.58
C SER A 95 -3.50 0.91 -14.40
N ASP A 96 -2.97 2.10 -14.09
CA ASP A 96 -3.54 2.98 -13.08
C ASP A 96 -2.94 4.39 -13.17
N GLU A 97 -3.44 5.30 -12.33
CA GLU A 97 -2.86 6.61 -12.10
C GLU A 97 -2.27 6.76 -10.70
N THR A 98 -1.10 7.37 -10.59
CA THR A 98 -0.58 7.82 -9.30
C THR A 98 -0.38 9.33 -9.25
N LYS A 99 -0.73 9.92 -8.12
CA LYS A 99 -0.36 11.29 -7.75
C LYS A 99 0.95 11.26 -6.97
N ILE A 100 1.90 12.09 -7.36
CA ILE A 100 3.13 12.37 -6.60
C ILE A 100 3.14 13.85 -6.24
N GLU A 101 3.19 14.15 -4.95
CA GLU A 101 3.22 15.51 -4.41
C GLU A 101 4.67 15.95 -4.20
N LEU A 102 5.01 17.18 -4.59
CA LEU A 102 6.38 17.70 -4.46
C LEU A 102 6.86 17.73 -3.00
N PHE A 103 5.97 18.15 -2.10
CA PHE A 103 6.18 18.16 -0.65
C PHE A 103 5.17 17.24 0.04
N GLY A 104 4.84 16.10 -0.58
CA GLY A 104 3.93 15.13 -0.01
C GLY A 104 4.48 14.51 1.27
N HIS A 105 3.60 14.21 2.22
CA HIS A 105 3.91 13.46 3.43
C HIS A 105 4.15 11.98 3.09
N ASN A 106 5.28 11.67 2.46
CA ASN A 106 5.70 10.28 2.26
C ASN A 106 6.94 10.01 3.09
N ASP A 107 6.68 9.21 4.12
CA ASP A 107 7.56 8.69 5.15
C ASP A 107 7.97 9.68 6.24
N VAL A 108 7.62 9.29 7.47
CA VAL A 108 8.05 9.91 8.71
C VAL A 108 9.58 9.89 8.70
N ALA A 109 10.22 10.98 8.30
CA ALA A 109 11.65 11.13 8.46
C ALA A 109 11.91 11.24 9.98
N PHE A 110 12.46 10.18 10.56
CA PHE A 110 12.96 10.25 11.92
C PHE A 110 14.26 11.05 11.91
N ILE A 111 14.25 12.19 12.58
CA ILE A 111 15.43 13.04 12.76
C ILE A 111 15.86 12.91 14.22
N TRP A 112 17.11 12.53 14.44
CA TRP A 112 17.72 12.58 15.77
C TRP A 112 18.25 13.99 16.02
N HIS A 113 17.86 14.62 17.12
CA HIS A 113 18.37 15.94 17.53
C HIS A 113 18.53 16.01 19.05
N LYS A 114 19.35 16.94 19.55
CA LYS A 114 19.49 17.13 21.00
C LYS A 114 18.26 17.83 21.59
N LYS A 115 18.05 17.70 22.91
CA LYS A 115 16.98 18.37 23.63
C LYS A 115 17.08 19.90 23.42
N GLY A 116 15.99 20.53 22.98
CA GLY A 116 15.93 21.96 22.68
C GLY A 116 16.25 22.35 21.22
N GLU A 117 16.75 21.44 20.38
CA GLU A 117 17.11 21.73 18.99
C GLU A 117 15.99 21.42 17.97
N ALA A 118 14.78 21.12 18.45
CA ALA A 118 13.66 20.67 17.61
C ALA A 118 13.29 21.68 16.51
N PHE A 119 13.50 22.98 16.74
CA PHE A 119 13.15 24.05 15.82
C PHE A 119 14.33 24.54 14.95
N ASN A 120 15.51 23.93 15.06
CA ASN A 120 16.63 24.26 14.18
C ASN A 120 16.22 23.94 12.72
N PRO A 121 16.39 24.85 11.74
CA PRO A 121 16.06 24.58 10.33
C PRO A 121 16.70 23.32 9.75
N LYS A 122 17.84 22.86 10.30
CA LYS A 122 18.48 21.60 9.91
C LYS A 122 17.73 20.34 10.41
N ASN A 123 16.89 20.50 11.42
CA ASN A 123 16.12 19.46 12.10
C ASN A 123 14.62 19.53 11.76
N THR A 124 14.21 20.48 10.93
CA THR A 124 12.83 20.63 10.47
C THR A 124 12.71 20.28 8.99
N ILE A 125 11.53 19.83 8.58
CA ILE A 125 11.18 19.64 7.17
C ILE A 125 10.39 20.88 6.75
N PRO A 126 10.87 21.68 5.79
CA PRO A 126 10.14 22.85 5.32
C PRO A 126 8.76 22.46 4.77
N THR A 127 7.71 23.14 5.22
CA THR A 127 6.35 22.99 4.71
C THR A 127 5.91 24.27 3.99
N VAL A 128 5.22 24.15 2.87
CA VAL A 128 4.67 25.31 2.14
C VAL A 128 3.15 25.42 2.38
N LYS A 129 2.65 26.66 2.53
CA LYS A 129 1.22 26.96 2.82
C LYS A 129 0.28 26.47 1.73
N HIS A 130 0.74 26.49 0.48
CA HIS A 130 0.06 25.90 -0.66
C HIS A 130 0.99 24.79 -1.17
N GLY A 131 0.69 23.53 -0.81
CA GLY A 131 1.48 22.34 -1.16
C GLY A 131 2.10 22.51 -2.55
N GLY A 132 3.40 22.24 -2.69
CA GLY A 132 4.28 22.65 -3.81
C GLY A 132 3.95 22.07 -5.20
N GLY A 133 2.69 21.73 -5.41
CA GLY A 133 2.14 21.08 -6.58
C GLY A 133 2.21 19.57 -6.47
N ASN A 134 1.54 18.94 -7.42
CA ASN A 134 1.60 17.52 -7.65
C ASN A 134 1.62 17.25 -9.15
N LEU A 135 2.09 16.06 -9.50
CA LEU A 135 1.96 15.51 -10.82
C LEU A 135 1.15 14.24 -10.74
N ILE A 136 0.30 14.04 -11.73
CA ILE A 136 -0.39 12.78 -11.94
C ILE A 136 0.32 12.06 -13.08
N PHE A 137 0.67 10.81 -12.87
CA PHE A 137 1.21 9.93 -13.88
C PHE A 137 0.20 8.83 -14.16
N TRP A 138 0.04 8.48 -15.43
CA TRP A 138 -0.64 7.27 -15.89
C TRP A 138 0.43 6.34 -16.47
N GLU A 139 0.38 5.06 -16.13
CA GLU A 139 1.25 4.04 -16.71
C GLU A 139 0.47 2.74 -16.88
N CYS A 140 0.99 1.88 -17.75
CA CYS A 140 0.60 0.50 -17.82
C CYS A 140 1.83 -0.40 -17.75
N PHE A 141 1.68 -1.66 -17.32
CA PHE A 141 2.78 -2.61 -17.23
C PHE A 141 2.27 -4.06 -17.32
N SER A 142 3.16 -5.01 -17.62
CA SER A 142 2.89 -6.45 -17.57
C SER A 142 4.05 -7.21 -16.92
N ALA A 143 3.97 -8.54 -16.86
CA ALA A 143 5.09 -9.37 -16.43
C ALA A 143 6.37 -9.14 -17.27
N GLY A 144 6.24 -8.64 -18.51
CA GLY A 144 7.38 -8.29 -19.36
C GLY A 144 8.07 -6.97 -19.00
N GLY A 145 7.46 -6.11 -18.17
CA GLY A 145 8.03 -4.82 -17.82
C GLY A 145 7.05 -3.64 -17.85
N PRO A 146 7.56 -2.40 -17.69
CA PRO A 146 6.80 -1.17 -17.81
C PRO A 146 6.45 -0.84 -19.27
N GLY A 147 5.20 -0.42 -19.48
CA GLY A 147 4.71 0.18 -20.71
C GLY A 147 5.04 1.68 -20.79
N ASN A 148 4.13 2.45 -21.37
CA ASN A 148 4.32 3.89 -21.55
C ASN A 148 3.86 4.70 -20.32
N LEU A 149 4.77 5.51 -19.77
CA LEU A 149 4.49 6.48 -18.71
C LEU A 149 4.06 7.83 -19.31
N ILE A 150 2.87 8.30 -18.94
CA ILE A 150 2.27 9.55 -19.44
C ILE A 150 2.01 10.50 -18.27
N THR A 151 2.49 11.74 -18.40
CA THR A 151 2.13 12.80 -17.44
C THR A 151 0.74 13.35 -17.75
N VAL A 152 -0.13 13.33 -16.76
CA VAL A 152 -1.51 13.81 -16.83
C VAL A 152 -1.57 15.22 -16.26
N ASN A 153 -1.98 16.18 -17.09
CA ASN A 153 -2.14 17.56 -16.66
C ASN A 153 -3.51 17.73 -15.99
N GLY A 154 -3.51 18.22 -14.75
CA GLY A 154 -4.71 18.50 -13.98
C GLY A 154 -5.53 17.26 -13.61
N THR A 155 -6.80 17.46 -13.27
CA THR A 155 -7.72 16.36 -12.96
C THR A 155 -8.16 15.66 -14.24
N MET A 156 -7.86 14.37 -14.35
CA MET A 156 -8.18 13.59 -15.55
C MET A 156 -9.69 13.42 -15.76
N LYS A 157 -10.18 13.86 -16.91
CA LYS A 157 -11.55 13.59 -17.40
C LYS A 157 -11.59 12.36 -18.30
N LYS A 158 -12.78 11.82 -18.53
CA LYS A 158 -13.00 10.62 -19.37
C LYS A 158 -12.50 10.80 -20.82
N GLU A 159 -12.61 12.00 -21.39
CA GLU A 159 -12.11 12.29 -22.74
C GLU A 159 -10.57 12.30 -22.78
N GLN A 160 -9.95 12.85 -21.73
CA GLN A 160 -8.50 12.85 -21.58
C GLN A 160 -7.98 11.43 -21.36
N TYR A 161 -8.73 10.60 -20.64
CA TYR A 161 -8.41 9.18 -20.47
C TYR A 161 -8.39 8.46 -21.83
N ILE A 162 -9.39 8.65 -22.70
CA ILE A 162 -9.37 8.09 -24.06
C ILE A 162 -8.15 8.58 -24.85
N LYS A 163 -7.80 9.87 -24.75
CA LYS A 163 -6.60 10.41 -25.40
C LYS A 163 -5.32 9.74 -24.89
N ILE A 164 -5.24 9.41 -23.60
CA ILE A 164 -4.11 8.68 -23.01
C ILE A 164 -4.06 7.24 -23.52
N LEU A 165 -5.19 6.54 -23.55
CA LEU A 165 -5.28 5.19 -24.12
C LEU A 165 -4.93 5.15 -25.62
N ASN A 166 -5.20 6.24 -26.34
CA ASN A 166 -4.98 6.34 -27.78
C ASN A 166 -3.64 6.98 -28.19
N ASN A 167 -2.93 7.63 -27.25
CA ASN A 167 -1.86 8.64 -27.42
C ASN A 167 -1.32 8.90 -28.84
N ASN A 168 -1.44 10.15 -29.31
CA ASN A 168 -1.08 10.62 -30.66
C ASN A 168 0.36 11.17 -30.77
N ASN A 169 1.27 10.89 -29.83
CA ASN A 169 2.60 11.53 -29.85
C ASN A 169 3.49 11.13 -31.03
N ASN A 170 3.15 10.07 -31.78
CA ASN A 170 3.88 9.67 -32.98
C ASN A 170 2.89 9.40 -34.13
N ASN A 171 3.09 10.10 -35.25
CA ASN A 171 2.23 10.20 -36.45
C ASN A 171 2.01 8.89 -37.24
N ASN A 172 2.04 7.70 -36.64
CA ASN A 172 1.58 6.51 -37.33
C ASN A 172 1.03 5.45 -36.37
N ASN A 173 -0.28 5.24 -36.49
CA ASN A 173 -1.11 4.21 -35.87
C ASN A 173 -1.36 4.31 -34.34
N ASN A 174 -2.53 4.87 -34.03
CA ASN A 174 -3.00 5.37 -32.74
C ASN A 174 -3.62 4.30 -31.83
N ASN A 175 -2.85 3.79 -30.86
CA ASN A 175 -3.35 3.10 -29.66
C ASN A 175 -2.20 2.84 -28.65
N ASN A 176 -2.01 3.73 -27.66
CA ASN A 176 -0.93 3.67 -26.66
C ASN A 176 -0.85 2.33 -25.91
N ILE A 177 -2.00 1.76 -25.55
CA ILE A 177 -2.04 0.49 -24.82
C ILE A 177 -1.69 -0.70 -25.71
N ARG A 178 -2.01 -0.66 -27.01
CA ARG A 178 -1.53 -1.67 -27.96
C ARG A 178 -0.03 -1.57 -28.18
N GLN A 179 0.49 -0.37 -28.39
CA GLN A 179 1.93 -0.17 -28.55
C GLN A 179 2.70 -0.64 -27.29
N SER A 180 2.13 -0.41 -26.11
CA SER A 180 2.71 -0.92 -24.86
C SER A 180 2.65 -2.44 -24.80
N ALA A 181 1.52 -3.07 -25.15
CA ALA A 181 1.38 -4.52 -25.20
C ALA A 181 2.37 -5.17 -26.20
N GLU A 182 2.48 -4.62 -27.41
CA GLU A 182 3.40 -5.07 -28.46
C GLU A 182 4.86 -4.95 -28.00
N LYS A 183 5.24 -3.81 -27.42
CA LYS A 183 6.59 -3.57 -26.88
C LYS A 183 6.94 -4.58 -25.77
N LEU A 184 5.95 -4.99 -24.99
CA LEU A 184 6.10 -5.93 -23.88
C LEU A 184 6.00 -7.40 -24.32
N GLY A 185 5.91 -7.66 -25.62
CA GLY A 185 5.84 -9.02 -26.16
C GLY A 185 4.57 -9.77 -25.76
N LEU A 186 3.50 -9.05 -25.41
CA LEU A 186 2.23 -9.69 -25.09
C LEU A 186 1.68 -10.33 -26.38
N ALA A 187 1.31 -11.61 -26.30
CA ALA A 187 0.77 -12.38 -27.42
C ALA A 187 -0.52 -11.75 -27.98
N HIS A 188 -1.08 -12.32 -29.04
CA HIS A 188 -2.28 -11.80 -29.70
C HIS A 188 -3.54 -11.70 -28.79
N GLN A 189 -3.52 -12.32 -27.60
CA GLN A 189 -4.63 -12.31 -26.64
C GLN A 189 -4.14 -11.82 -25.28
N TRP A 190 -4.08 -10.49 -25.11
CA TRP A 190 -3.84 -9.85 -23.83
C TRP A 190 -5.11 -9.22 -23.29
N THR A 191 -5.18 -9.07 -21.97
CA THR A 191 -6.32 -8.45 -21.29
C THR A 191 -5.91 -7.14 -20.65
N PHE A 192 -6.68 -6.08 -20.89
CA PHE A 192 -6.47 -4.78 -20.28
C PHE A 192 -7.11 -4.73 -18.89
N GLN A 193 -6.35 -4.36 -17.87
CA GLN A 193 -6.88 -4.10 -16.55
C GLN A 193 -6.87 -2.58 -16.27
N HIS A 194 -7.99 -2.08 -15.78
CA HIS A 194 -8.12 -0.75 -15.17
C HIS A 194 -9.14 -0.78 -14.03
N ASN A 195 -9.07 0.18 -13.13
CA ASN A 195 -9.99 0.25 -12.00
C ASN A 195 -11.41 0.73 -12.41
N ASN A 196 -12.40 0.51 -11.54
CA ASN A 196 -13.80 0.89 -11.74
C ASN A 196 -14.09 2.39 -11.47
N ASN A 197 -13.11 3.29 -11.64
CA ASN A 197 -13.36 4.72 -11.48
C ASN A 197 -14.45 5.17 -12.47
N PRO A 198 -15.41 6.03 -12.08
CA PRO A 198 -16.49 6.49 -12.96
C PRO A 198 -16.04 6.97 -14.34
N LYS A 199 -14.83 7.56 -14.45
CA LYS A 199 -14.27 8.01 -15.72
C LYS A 199 -13.89 6.84 -16.65
N HIS A 200 -13.43 5.71 -16.10
CA HIS A 200 -13.07 4.50 -16.83
C HIS A 200 -14.30 3.69 -17.26
N THR A 201 -15.33 3.69 -16.42
CA THR A 201 -16.58 2.97 -16.69
C THR A 201 -17.58 3.80 -17.51
N ALA A 202 -17.23 5.02 -17.90
CA ALA A 202 -18.09 5.90 -18.68
C ALA A 202 -18.44 5.26 -20.04
N LYS A 203 -19.68 5.49 -20.52
CA LYS A 203 -20.17 4.92 -21.79
C LYS A 203 -19.22 5.15 -22.97
N VAL A 204 -18.66 6.36 -23.07
CA VAL A 204 -17.71 6.73 -24.15
C VAL A 204 -16.40 5.93 -24.09
N VAL A 205 -15.90 5.61 -22.89
CA VAL A 205 -14.67 4.82 -22.70
C VAL A 205 -14.94 3.35 -23.02
N LYS A 206 -16.04 2.79 -22.51
CA LYS A 206 -16.45 1.41 -22.84
C LYS A 206 -16.66 1.23 -24.34
N LYS A 207 -17.32 2.20 -24.99
CA LYS A 207 -17.50 2.20 -26.44
C LYS A 207 -16.15 2.21 -27.16
N TRP A 208 -15.23 3.09 -26.77
CA TRP A 208 -13.90 3.15 -27.39
C TRP A 208 -13.12 1.84 -27.23
N LEU A 209 -13.15 1.21 -26.06
CA LEU A 209 -12.50 -0.09 -25.81
C LEU A 209 -13.09 -1.20 -26.70
N ALA A 210 -14.43 -1.23 -26.83
CA ALA A 210 -15.13 -2.17 -27.69
C ALA A 210 -14.84 -1.93 -29.18
N ASP A 211 -14.91 -0.67 -29.65
CA ASP A 211 -14.61 -0.28 -31.03
C ASP A 211 -13.15 -0.61 -31.39
N LYS A 212 -12.25 -0.63 -30.40
CA LYS A 212 -10.85 -1.05 -30.56
C LYS A 212 -10.62 -2.55 -30.36
N ASN A 213 -11.64 -3.36 -30.08
CA ASN A 213 -11.51 -4.79 -29.78
C ASN A 213 -10.48 -5.07 -28.66
N ILE A 214 -10.61 -4.36 -27.54
CA ILE A 214 -9.78 -4.56 -26.36
C ILE A 214 -10.57 -5.35 -25.33
N ASN A 215 -10.05 -6.51 -24.93
CA ASN A 215 -10.61 -7.28 -23.82
C ASN A 215 -10.28 -6.57 -22.49
N VAL A 216 -11.29 -6.39 -21.64
CA VAL A 216 -11.14 -5.72 -20.35
C VAL A 216 -11.35 -6.72 -19.23
N LEU A 217 -10.39 -6.82 -18.31
CA LEU A 217 -10.50 -7.68 -17.14
C LEU A 217 -11.65 -7.19 -16.26
N GLN A 218 -12.56 -8.09 -15.89
CA GLN A 218 -13.59 -7.77 -14.92
C GLN A 218 -12.93 -7.39 -13.59
N TRP A 219 -13.17 -6.18 -13.11
CA TRP A 219 -12.52 -5.67 -11.90
C TRP A 219 -13.48 -5.43 -10.75
N THR A 220 -12.98 -5.54 -9.52
CA THR A 220 -13.76 -5.26 -8.31
C THR A 220 -13.47 -3.87 -7.78
N SER A 221 -14.49 -3.18 -7.29
CA SER A 221 -14.33 -1.84 -6.73
C SER A 221 -13.58 -1.88 -5.40
N GLN A 222 -12.80 -0.84 -5.12
CA GLN A 222 -12.00 -0.70 -3.89
C GLN A 222 -11.00 -1.85 -3.66
N SER A 223 -10.30 -2.25 -4.72
CA SER A 223 -9.31 -3.32 -4.67
C SER A 223 -7.93 -2.89 -5.16
N PRO A 224 -7.32 -1.85 -4.56
CA PRO A 224 -5.96 -1.44 -4.93
C PRO A 224 -4.94 -2.54 -4.62
N ASP A 225 -5.16 -3.31 -3.57
CA ASP A 225 -4.32 -4.44 -3.16
C ASP A 225 -4.28 -5.60 -4.16
N LEU A 226 -5.27 -5.69 -5.06
CA LEU A 226 -5.27 -6.65 -6.15
C LEU A 226 -4.57 -6.12 -7.40
N ASN A 227 -4.33 -4.81 -7.49
CA ASN A 227 -3.70 -4.19 -8.65
C ASN A 227 -2.18 -4.16 -8.47
N LEU A 228 -1.47 -5.00 -9.23
CA LEU A 228 -0.02 -5.15 -9.10
C LEU A 228 0.76 -3.84 -9.37
N ILE A 229 0.17 -2.85 -10.06
CA ILE A 229 0.84 -1.57 -10.36
C ILE A 229 1.03 -0.70 -9.12
N GLU A 230 0.28 -0.94 -8.04
CA GLU A 230 0.45 -0.21 -6.79
C GLU A 230 1.82 -0.45 -6.16
N ASN A 231 2.39 -1.66 -6.35
CA ASN A 231 3.76 -1.97 -5.95
C ASN A 231 4.77 -1.15 -6.77
N LEU A 232 4.54 -1.03 -8.07
CA LEU A 232 5.36 -0.20 -8.96
C LEU A 232 5.33 1.28 -8.54
N TRP A 233 4.14 1.78 -8.20
CA TRP A 233 3.95 3.15 -7.72
C TRP A 233 4.63 3.43 -6.39
N ARG A 234 4.58 2.47 -5.46
CA ARG A 234 5.29 2.58 -4.19
C ARG A 234 6.80 2.76 -4.42
N GLU A 235 7.39 1.89 -5.25
CA GLU A 235 8.81 1.93 -5.53
C GLU A 235 9.21 3.20 -6.30
N LEU A 236 8.41 3.63 -7.28
CA LEU A 236 8.60 4.90 -7.98
C LEU A 236 8.63 6.09 -6.99
N LYS A 237 7.65 6.16 -6.07
CA LYS A 237 7.56 7.24 -5.08
C LYS A 237 8.80 7.27 -4.18
N ILE A 238 9.21 6.13 -3.61
CA ILE A 238 10.41 6.03 -2.77
C ILE A 238 11.62 6.61 -3.51
N ARG A 239 11.82 6.16 -4.74
CA ARG A 239 12.97 6.52 -5.57
C ARG A 239 12.96 7.98 -6.05
N VAL A 240 11.79 8.52 -6.37
CA VAL A 240 11.64 9.93 -6.75
C VAL A 240 11.93 10.81 -5.54
N MET A 241 11.39 10.47 -4.37
CA MET A 241 11.58 11.25 -3.14
C MET A 241 13.02 11.18 -2.61
N ALA A 242 13.72 10.06 -2.79
CA ALA A 242 15.14 9.94 -2.46
C ALA A 242 16.02 10.97 -3.19
N ARG A 243 15.59 11.44 -4.37
CA ARG A 243 16.28 12.50 -5.13
C ARG A 243 15.94 13.92 -4.69
N ARG A 244 15.03 14.09 -3.73
CA ARG A 244 14.63 15.38 -3.14
C ARG A 244 14.33 16.46 -4.18
N PRO A 245 13.35 16.25 -5.09
CA PRO A 245 12.99 17.24 -6.08
C PRO A 245 12.55 18.54 -5.41
N SER A 246 13.05 19.68 -5.91
CA SER A 246 12.77 21.01 -5.36
C SER A 246 11.66 21.75 -6.10
N ASN A 247 11.30 21.27 -7.30
CA ASN A 247 10.29 21.86 -8.18
C ASN A 247 9.61 20.79 -9.05
N LEU A 248 8.49 21.14 -9.68
CA LEU A 248 7.72 20.20 -10.51
C LEU A 248 8.46 19.72 -11.76
N LYS A 249 9.41 20.50 -12.29
CA LYS A 249 10.22 20.10 -13.45
C LYS A 249 11.16 18.95 -13.06
N GLU A 250 11.84 19.08 -11.93
CA GLU A 250 12.66 18.02 -11.35
C GLU A 250 11.82 16.80 -10.97
N LEU A 251 10.64 17.00 -10.37
CA LEU A 251 9.72 15.92 -10.05
C LEU A 251 9.33 15.12 -11.30
N LYS A 252 8.97 15.83 -12.38
CA LYS A 252 8.64 15.22 -13.68
C LYS A 252 9.82 14.47 -14.28
N MET A 253 10.99 15.11 -14.33
CA MET A 253 12.21 14.49 -14.86
C MET A 253 12.61 13.26 -14.04
N ASN A 254 12.51 13.32 -12.72
CA ASN A 254 12.83 12.19 -11.85
C ASN A 254 11.85 11.03 -12.03
N GLY A 255 10.55 11.31 -12.17
CA GLY A 255 9.55 10.29 -12.49
C GLY A 255 9.77 9.67 -13.87
N GLN A 256 10.02 10.48 -14.90
CA GLN A 256 10.22 10.02 -16.28
C GLN A 256 11.57 9.32 -16.52
N LYS A 257 12.62 9.67 -15.76
CA LYS A 257 13.90 8.94 -15.79
C LYS A 257 13.76 7.49 -15.32
N TYR A 258 12.68 7.14 -14.62
CA TYR A 258 12.36 5.76 -14.30
C TYR A 258 11.60 5.09 -15.44
N GLN A 259 12.34 4.80 -16.53
CA GLN A 259 12.02 3.68 -17.41
C GLN A 259 12.98 2.55 -17.02
N TRP A 260 12.43 1.45 -16.50
CA TRP A 260 13.15 0.37 -15.85
C TRP A 260 14.13 -0.36 -16.79
N ARG A 261 15.35 0.15 -16.95
CA ARG A 261 16.45 -0.58 -17.63
C ARG A 261 17.33 -1.40 -16.65
N HIS A 262 17.15 -1.24 -15.33
CA HIS A 262 18.07 -1.80 -14.33
C HIS A 262 17.41 -2.33 -13.03
N ALA A 263 16.15 -2.79 -13.04
CA ALA A 263 15.68 -3.61 -11.93
C ALA A 263 16.26 -5.02 -12.08
N LYS A 264 17.25 -5.37 -11.24
CA LYS A 264 17.86 -6.70 -11.19
C LYS A 264 16.91 -7.83 -10.76
N SER A 265 15.63 -7.54 -10.50
CA SER A 265 14.60 -8.56 -10.29
C SER A 265 13.24 -7.88 -10.41
N TRP A 266 12.67 -7.92 -11.61
CA TRP A 266 11.27 -7.54 -11.83
C TRP A 266 10.32 -8.40 -11.00
N SER A 267 10.67 -9.68 -10.83
CA SER A 267 10.03 -10.64 -9.94
C SER A 267 9.99 -10.20 -8.47
N ALA A 268 10.99 -9.48 -7.96
CA ALA A 268 10.98 -8.97 -6.58
C ALA A 268 10.01 -7.79 -6.36
N ILE A 269 9.63 -7.07 -7.42
CA ILE A 269 8.71 -5.92 -7.33
C ILE A 269 7.25 -6.38 -7.42
N ILE A 270 6.98 -7.34 -8.30
CA ILE A 270 5.63 -7.87 -8.52
C ILE A 270 5.28 -9.02 -7.53
N GLY A 271 6.30 -9.55 -6.83
CA GLY A 271 6.22 -10.83 -6.12
C GLY A 271 6.35 -11.98 -7.11
N SER A 272 6.85 -13.15 -6.69
CA SER A 272 6.68 -14.34 -7.53
C SER A 272 5.17 -14.54 -7.76
N VAL A 273 4.76 -14.55 -9.03
CA VAL A 273 3.39 -14.93 -9.44
C VAL A 273 3.18 -16.40 -9.09
#